data_AF-A0AA40RXR9-F1
#
_entry.id   AF-A0AA40RXR9-F1
#
_cell.length_a   1.000
_cell.length_b   1.000
_cell.length_c   1.000
_cell.angle_alpha   90.00
_cell.angle_beta   90.00
_cell.angle_gamma   90.00
#
_symmetry.space_group_name_H-M   'P 1'
#
loop_
_entity.id
_entity.type
_entity.pdbx_description
1 polymer ?
#
loop_
_entity_poly.entity_id
_entity_poly.type
_entity_poly.pdbx_seq_one_letter_code
_entity_poly.pdbx_strand_id
1 'polypeptide(L)' 'MKISELLVPEVMILDLKAKTKQAAFEEMINRLYEAGRITDKKVFLEGILARESQTTTGLG' A
#
# COMPACT_ATOMS: atom_id res chain seq x y z
N MET A 1 9.80 -16.36 -5.79
CA MET A 1 10.13 -14.94 -5.53
C MET A 1 10.74 -14.83 -4.14
N LYS A 2 11.84 -14.11 -4.00
CA LYS A 2 12.43 -13.80 -2.70
C LYS A 2 11.81 -12.50 -2.18
N ILE A 3 11.56 -12.39 -0.88
CA ILE A 3 10.94 -11.18 -0.32
C ILE A 3 11.79 -9.92 -0.53
N SER A 4 13.12 -10.08 -0.59
CA SER A 4 14.08 -9.02 -0.92
C SER A 4 13.91 -8.44 -2.33
N GLU A 5 13.27 -9.17 -3.24
CA GLU A 5 12.97 -8.69 -4.61
C GLU A 5 11.71 -7.81 -4.61
N LEU A 6 10.87 -7.93 -3.59
CA LEU A 6 9.62 -7.17 -3.42
C LEU A 6 9.81 -5.93 -2.54
N LEU A 7 10.61 -6.05 -1.48
CA LEU A 7 10.89 -4.98 -0.52
C LEU A 7 12.03 -4.09 -1.02
N VAL A 8 11.72 -3.20 -1.96
CA VAL A 8 12.69 -2.28 -2.55
C VAL A 8 12.76 -0.94 -1.79
N PRO A 9 13.97 -0.39 -1.56
CA PRO A 9 14.13 0.89 -0.84
C PRO A 9 13.39 2.05 -1.51
N GLU A 10 13.26 2.02 -2.83
CA GLU A 10 12.61 3.08 -3.61
C GLU A 10 11.13 3.29 -3.26
N VAL A 11 10.42 2.29 -2.72
CA VAL A 11 9.00 2.41 -2.34
C VAL A 11 8.75 2.43 -0.84
N MET A 12 9.82 2.42 -0.02
CA MET A 12 9.69 2.44 1.44
C MET A 12 9.38 3.86 1.93
N ILE A 13 8.31 3.97 2.71
CA ILE A 13 7.96 5.19 3.44
C ILE A 13 8.36 4.97 4.90
N LEU A 14 9.49 5.55 5.32
CA LEU A 14 10.00 5.39 6.68
C LEU A 14 9.30 6.31 7.69
N ASP A 15 8.64 7.36 7.20
CA ASP A 15 7.98 8.39 7.99
C ASP A 15 6.58 8.67 7.41
N LEU A 16 5.68 7.70 7.60
CA LEU A 16 4.30 7.76 7.10
C LEU A 16 3.52 8.86 7.83
N LYS A 17 2.88 9.77 7.10
CA LYS A 17 2.21 10.95 7.67
C LYS A 17 0.71 10.78 7.90
N ALA A 18 0.11 9.80 7.25
CA ALA A 18 -1.31 9.50 7.38
C ALA A 18 -1.75 9.29 8.83
N LYS A 19 -2.91 9.87 9.18
CA LYS A 19 -3.55 9.73 10.49
C LYS A 19 -4.80 8.87 10.49
N THR A 20 -5.27 8.49 9.29
CA THR A 20 -6.44 7.64 9.10
C THR A 20 -6.05 6.46 8.23
N LYS A 21 -6.78 5.35 8.37
CA LYS A 21 -6.57 4.14 7.59
C LYS A 21 -6.62 4.39 6.09
N GLN A 22 -7.60 5.16 5.65
CA GLN A 22 -7.76 5.50 4.25
C GLN A 22 -6.59 6.35 3.73
N ALA A 23 -6.17 7.38 4.49
CA ALA A 23 -5.03 8.19 4.12
C ALA A 23 -3.73 7.35 4.04
N ALA A 24 -3.57 6.34 4.90
CA ALA A 24 -2.40 5.46 4.89
C ALA A 24 -2.36 4.61 3.60
N PHE A 25 -3.51 4.07 3.19
CA PHE A 25 -3.60 3.36 1.91
C PHE A 25 -3.28 4.29 0.74
N GLU A 26 -3.87 5.49 0.70
CA GLU A 26 -3.61 6.46 -0.36
C GLU A 26 -2.12 6.85 -0.44
N GLU A 27 -1.48 7.14 0.70
CA GLU A 27 -0.05 7.49 0.77
C GLU A 27 0.84 6.35 0.24
N MET A 28 0.58 5.11 0.66
CA MET A 28 1.33 3.93 0.20
C MET A 28 1.11 3.65 -1.30
N ILE A 29 -0.13 3.73 -1.77
CA ILE A 29 -0.50 3.49 -3.18
C ILE A 29 0.14 4.56 -4.07
N ASN A 30 0.14 5.82 -3.64
CA ASN A 30 0.79 6.91 -4.36
C ASN A 30 2.27 6.62 -4.57
N ARG A 31 2.98 6.18 -3.52
CA ARG A 31 4.40 5.83 -3.63
C ARG A 31 4.66 4.70 -4.61
N LEU A 32 3.82 3.65 -4.59
CA LEU A 32 3.93 2.53 -5.53
C LEU A 32 3.68 2.95 -6.98
N TYR A 33 2.71 3.84 -7.20
CA TYR A 33 2.38 4.35 -8.53
C TYR A 33 3.49 5.25 -9.08
N GLU A 34 4.03 6.15 -8.25
CA GLU A 34 5.16 7.02 -8.62
C GLU A 34 6.40 6.21 -9.00
N ALA A 35 6.64 5.08 -8.32
CA ALA A 35 7.71 4.15 -8.66
C ALA A 35 7.38 3.21 -9.85
N GLY A 36 6.23 3.38 -10.50
CA GLY A 36 5.82 2.56 -11.65
C GLY A 36 5.53 1.10 -11.31
N ARG A 37 5.34 0.76 -10.03
CA ARG A 37 5.05 -0.62 -9.58
C ARG A 37 3.59 -1.02 -9.80
N ILE A 38 2.71 -0.03 -9.90
CA ILE A 38 1.28 -0.21 -10.21
C ILE A 38 0.86 0.84 -11.24
N THR A 39 -0.19 0.52 -12.00
CA THR A 39 -0.65 1.36 -13.11
C THR A 39 -2.03 1.99 -12.87
N ASP A 40 -2.78 1.52 -11.89
CA ASP A 40 -4.10 2.06 -11.55
C ASP A 40 -4.29 2.12 -10.03
N LYS A 41 -4.34 3.33 -9.50
CA LYS A 41 -4.50 3.58 -8.05
C LYS A 41 -5.89 3.15 -7.55
N LYS A 42 -6.94 3.33 -8.35
CA LYS A 42 -8.32 3.07 -7.94
C LYS A 42 -8.56 1.57 -7.81
N VAL A 43 -8.19 0.81 -8.85
CA VAL A 43 -8.31 -0.65 -8.84
C VAL A 43 -7.51 -1.25 -7.68
N PHE A 44 -6.32 -0.71 -7.42
CA PHE A 44 -5.49 -1.19 -6.31
C PHE A 44 -6.10 -0.89 -4.93
N LEU A 45 -6.65 0.31 -4.74
CA LEU A 45 -7.36 0.68 -3.51
C LEU A 45 -8.61 -0.18 -3.29
N GLU A 46 -9.41 -0.40 -4.33
CA GLU A 46 -10.60 -1.26 -4.27
C GLU A 46 -10.23 -2.70 -3.85
N GLY A 47 -9.15 -3.24 -4.41
CA GLY A 47 -8.65 -4.57 -4.03
C GLY A 47 -8.23 -4.65 -2.55
N ILE A 48 -7.52 -3.64 -2.06
CA ILE A 48 -7.13 -3.55 -0.63
C ILE A 48 -8.37 -3.51 0.26
N LEU A 49 -9.34 -2.65 -0.07
CA LEU A 49 -10.57 -2.50 0.73
C LEU A 49 -11.42 -3.78 0.72
N ALA A 50 -11.52 -4.46 -0.42
CA ALA A 50 -12.23 -5.73 -0.54
C ALA A 50 -11.60 -6.83 0.32
N ARG A 51 -10.26 -6.84 0.45
CA ARG A 51 -9.58 -7.75 1.38
C ARG A 51 -9.80 -7.35 2.83
N GLU A 52 -9.70 -6.06 3.13
CA GLU A 52 -9.87 -5.53 4.49
C GLU A 52 -11.29 -5.78 5.03
N SER A 53 -12.31 -5.73 4.18
CA SER A 53 -13.70 -5.98 4.58
C SER A 53 -13.97 -7.43 4.98
N GLN A 54 -13.15 -8.39 4.55
CA GLN A 54 -13.33 -9.80 4.92
C GLN A 54 -12.91 -10.06 6.37
N THR A 55 -11.81 -9.45 6.79
CA THR A 55 -11.33 -9.47 8.17
C THR A 55 -10.26 -8.40 8.32
N THR A 56 -10.18 -7.80 9.51
CA THR A 56 -9.08 -6.91 9.87
C THR A 56 -7.74 -7.57 9.55
N THR A 57 -6.85 -6.83 8.89
CA THR A 57 -5.46 -7.28 8.67
C THR A 57 -4.51 -6.76 9.73
N GLY A 58 -5.00 -6.02 10.74
CA GLY A 58 -4.22 -5.64 11.90
C GLY A 58 -3.88 -6.88 12.73
N LEU A 59 -2.59 -7.15 12.93
CA LEU A 59 -2.09 -8.32 13.67
C LEU A 59 -1.89 -8.07 15.17
N GLY A 60 -2.31 -6.90 15.68
CA GLY A 60 -2.10 -6.47 17.06
C GLY A 60 -1.19 -5.26 17.13
#